data_AF-A0A147BK55-F1
#
_entry.id   AF-A0A147BK55-F1
#
_cell.length_a   1.000
_cell.length_b   1.000
_cell.length_c   1.000
_cell.angle_alpha   90.00
_cell.angle_beta   90.00
_cell.angle_gamma   90.00
#
_symmetry.space_group_name_H-M   'P 1'
#
loop_
_entity.id
_entity.type
_entity.pdbx_description
1 polymer ?
#
loop_
_entity_poly.entity_id
_entity_poly.type
_entity_poly.pdbx_seq_one_letter_code
_entity_poly.pdbx_strand_id
1 'polypeptide(L)' 'YRILMPRLPSGNVVLNSLFLHADMSARPYRAPDFRDAIFPLVNPDDIISLGQYQMSHVWMITCANALTKA' A
#
# COMPACT_ATOMS: atom_id res chain seq x y z
N TYR A 1 28.22 2.09 -1.55
CA TYR A 1 27.21 2.25 -0.47
C TYR A 1 26.39 0.96 -0.41
N ARG A 2 26.00 0.48 0.79
CA ARG A 2 25.11 -0.69 0.93
C ARG A 2 23.69 -0.18 1.23
N ILE A 3 22.77 -0.31 0.29
CA ILE A 3 21.36 0.00 0.52
C ILE A 3 20.78 -1.15 1.36
N LEU A 4 20.38 -0.85 2.58
CA LEU A 4 19.58 -1.77 3.39
C LEU A 4 18.12 -1.54 3.04
N MET A 5 17.55 -2.45 2.25
CA MET A 5 16.11 -2.42 1.96
C MET A 5 15.33 -2.92 3.18
N PRO A 6 14.18 -2.30 3.51
CA PRO A 6 13.24 -2.86 4.46
C PRO A 6 12.88 -4.29 4.04
N ARG A 7 12.73 -5.20 5.00
CA ARG A 7 12.27 -6.56 4.68
C ARG A 7 10.83 -6.48 4.18
N LEU A 8 10.58 -7.13 3.04
CA LEU A 8 9.22 -7.31 2.56
C LEU A 8 8.41 -8.11 3.59
N PRO A 9 7.18 -7.68 3.92
CA PRO A 9 6.30 -8.44 4.78
C PRO A 9 5.91 -9.75 4.07
N SER A 10 5.59 -10.77 4.86
CA SER A 10 5.24 -12.10 4.37
C SER A 10 4.18 -12.75 5.28
N GLY A 11 3.63 -13.88 4.84
CA GLY A 11 2.58 -14.60 5.56
C GLY A 11 1.21 -13.96 5.40
N ASN A 12 0.35 -14.11 6.41
CA ASN A 12 -1.06 -13.71 6.31
C ASN A 12 -1.27 -12.21 6.04
N VAL A 13 -0.28 -11.39 6.41
CA VAL A 13 -0.32 -9.94 6.21
C VAL A 13 -0.31 -9.56 4.73
N VAL A 14 0.24 -10.37 3.83
CA VAL A 14 0.28 -10.05 2.38
C VAL A 14 -0.88 -10.65 1.58
N LEU A 15 -1.67 -11.56 2.16
CA LEU A 15 -2.68 -12.32 1.40
C LEU A 15 -3.78 -11.43 0.79
N ASN A 16 -4.17 -10.38 1.51
CA ASN A 16 -5.18 -9.42 1.05
C ASN A 16 -4.56 -8.05 0.79
N SER A 17 -3.31 -8.01 0.35
CA SER A 17 -2.58 -6.76 0.21
C SER A 17 -2.06 -6.51 -1.19
N LEU A 18 -2.01 -5.24 -1.54
CA LEU A 18 -1.48 -4.74 -2.80
C LEU A 18 -0.29 -3.83 -2.52
N PHE A 19 0.73 -3.93 -3.37
CA PHE A 19 1.88 -3.03 -3.34
C PHE A 19 1.70 -1.97 -4.44
N LEU A 20 1.64 -0.72 -4.00
CA LEU A 20 1.59 0.45 -4.87
C LEU A 20 3.01 0.88 -5.18
N HIS A 21 3.32 1.05 -6.45
CA HIS A 21 4.59 1.59 -6.89
C HIS A 21 4.35 2.95 -7.57
N ALA A 22 4.86 4.01 -6.95
CA ALA A 22 4.81 5.36 -7.50
C ALA A 22 6.01 5.64 -8.41
N ASP A 23 5.92 6.72 -9.18
CA ASP A 23 7.03 7.19 -9.99
C ASP A 23 8.24 7.54 -9.09
N MET A 24 9.44 7.13 -9.50
CA MET A 24 10.68 7.41 -8.78
C MET A 24 11.30 8.75 -9.19
N SER A 25 10.84 9.35 -10.29
CA SER A 25 11.35 10.63 -10.80
C SER A 25 10.84 11.84 -9.99
N ALA A 26 9.70 11.68 -9.31
CA ALA A 26 9.08 12.70 -8.50
C ALA A 26 9.63 12.73 -7.06
N ARG A 27 9.18 13.71 -6.27
CA ARG A 27 9.47 13.77 -4.83
C ARG A 27 9.04 12.47 -4.13
N PRO A 28 9.65 12.12 -2.98
CA PRO A 28 9.14 11.03 -2.15
C PRO A 28 7.65 11.20 -1.84
N TYR A 29 6.91 10.12 -2.04
CA TYR A 29 5.46 10.10 -1.86
C TYR A 29 5.12 9.91 -0.38
N ARG A 30 4.03 10.54 0.05
CA ARG A 30 3.46 10.44 1.39
C ARG A 30 2.16 9.63 1.33
N ALA A 31 1.73 9.10 2.48
CA ALA A 31 0.47 8.35 2.57
C ALA A 31 -0.74 9.06 1.92
N PRO A 32 -0.94 10.40 2.09
CA PRO A 32 -2.04 11.10 1.45
C PRO A 32 -1.98 11.09 -0.08
N ASP A 33 -0.78 11.13 -0.67
CA ASP A 33 -0.60 11.12 -2.13
C ASP A 33 -1.17 9.82 -2.74
N PHE A 34 -1.01 8.69 -2.04
CA PHE A 34 -1.58 7.40 -2.44
C PHE A 34 -3.07 7.32 -2.16
N ARG A 35 -3.53 7.87 -1.02
CA ARG A 35 -4.94 7.89 -0.66
C ARG A 35 -5.77 8.59 -1.74
N ASP A 36 -5.34 9.78 -2.15
CA ASP A 36 -6.05 10.61 -3.14
C ASP A 36 -6.08 9.95 -4.52
N ALA A 37 -5.05 9.17 -4.87
CA ALA A 37 -5.00 8.41 -6.12
C ALA A 37 -5.87 7.14 -6.10
N ILE A 38 -6.05 6.51 -4.93
CA ILE A 38 -6.76 5.23 -4.79
C ILE A 38 -8.26 5.42 -4.57
N PHE A 39 -8.67 6.40 -3.77
CA PHE A 39 -10.06 6.59 -3.37
C PHE A 39 -11.05 6.80 -4.55
N PRO A 40 -10.63 7.35 -5.70
CA PRO A 40 -11.46 7.37 -6.90
C PRO A 40 -11.63 6.00 -7.59
N LEU A 41 -10.75 5.04 -7.32
CA LEU A 41 -10.68 3.74 -8.00
C LEU A 41 -11.30 2.60 -7.21
N VAL A 42 -11.39 2.74 -5.88
CA VAL A 42 -11.94 1.72 -4.98
C VAL A 42 -12.83 2.37 -3.93
N ASN A 43 -13.78 1.61 -3.38
CA ASN A 43 -14.54 2.09 -2.24
C ASN A 43 -13.60 2.22 -1.02
N PRO A 44 -13.49 3.39 -0.38
CA PRO A 44 -12.63 3.60 0.79
C PRO A 44 -12.90 2.62 1.94
N ASP A 45 -14.15 2.16 2.10
CA ASP A 45 -14.54 1.20 3.14
C ASP A 45 -13.93 -0.20 2.94
N ASP A 46 -13.43 -0.49 1.73
CA ASP A 46 -12.73 -1.75 1.44
C ASP A 46 -11.25 -1.71 1.82
N ILE A 47 -10.73 -0.57 2.28
CA ILE A 47 -9.33 -0.43 2.69
C ILE A 47 -9.23 -0.58 4.20
N ILE A 48 -8.70 -1.72 4.66
CA ILE A 48 -8.49 -2.00 6.08
C ILE A 48 -7.25 -1.27 6.62
N SER A 49 -6.19 -1.17 5.83
CA SER A 49 -4.95 -0.54 6.26
C SER A 49 -4.15 0.04 5.10
N LEU A 50 -3.47 1.16 5.35
CA LEU A 50 -2.55 1.82 4.44
C LEU A 50 -1.23 2.07 5.17
N GLY A 51 -0.12 1.54 4.63
CA GLY A 51 1.22 1.89 5.10
C GLY A 51 1.85 0.94 6.12
N GLN A 52 1.40 -0.32 6.22
CA GLN A 52 2.12 -1.35 7.00
C GLN A 52 3.52 -1.64 6.46
N TYR A 53 3.76 -1.34 5.18
CA TYR A 53 5.08 -1.29 4.56
C TYR A 53 5.21 -0.01 3.75
N GLN A 54 6.30 0.71 3.97
CA GLN A 54 6.60 1.99 3.34
C GLN A 54 8.08 2.02 2.95
N MET A 55 8.36 2.16 1.66
CA MET A 55 9.71 2.29 1.12
C MET A 55 9.72 3.33 0.00
N SER A 56 9.83 4.61 0.37
CA SER A 56 9.84 5.77 -0.54
C SER A 56 8.69 5.80 -1.55
N HIS A 57 8.81 5.04 -2.64
CA HIS A 57 7.86 4.93 -3.75
C HIS A 57 7.02 3.65 -3.68
N VAL A 58 7.33 2.71 -2.79
CA VAL A 58 6.58 1.48 -2.60
C VAL A 58 5.78 1.53 -1.30
N TRP A 59 4.48 1.32 -1.41
CA TRP A 59 3.56 1.33 -0.28
C TRP A 59 2.67 0.10 -0.30
N MET A 60 2.32 -0.40 0.87
CA MET A 60 1.42 -1.53 0.99
C MET A 60 0.05 -1.08 1.49
N ILE A 61 -1.00 -1.59 0.82
CA ILE A 61 -2.38 -1.48 1.25
C ILE A 61 -2.93 -2.85 1.57
N THR A 62 -3.84 -2.93 2.53
CA THR A 62 -4.56 -4.15 2.89
C THR A 62 -6.04 -3.91 2.68
N CYS A 63 -6.67 -4.78 1.90
CA CYS A 63 -8.07 -4.70 1.53
C CYS A 63 -8.91 -5.70 2.31
N ALA A 64 -10.18 -5.38 2.50
CA ALA A 64 -11.18 -6.32 2.96
C ALA A 64 -11.43 -7.38 1.89
N ASN A 65 -11.69 -8.61 2.32
CA ASN A 65 -12.09 -9.65 1.39
C ASN A 65 -13.53 -9.38 0.96
N ALA A 66 -13.81 -9.44 -0.34
CA ALA A 66 -15.16 -9.31 -0.88
C ALA A 66 -16.16 -10.28 -0.21
N LEU A 67 -15.71 -11.47 0.18
CA LEU A 67 -16.54 -12.47 0.87
C LEU A 67 -16.92 -12.08 2.31
N THR A 68 -16.24 -11.10 2.91
CA THR A 68 -16.50 -10.63 4.28
C THR A 68 -17.42 -9.42 4.36
N LYS A 69 -17.81 -8.86 3.21
CA LYS A 69 -18.68 -7.68 3.09
C LYS A 69 -20.14 -8.13 2.96
N ALA A 70 -20.79 -8.42 4.09
CA ALA A 70 -22.19 -8.83 4.19
C ALA A 70 -23.12 -7.65 4.47
#